data_AF-A0AAE0VG18-F1
#
_entry.id   AF-A0AAE0VG18-F1
#
_cell.length_a   1.000
_cell.length_b   1.000
_cell.length_c   1.000
_cell.angle_alpha   90.00
_cell.angle_beta   90.00
_cell.angle_gamma   90.00
#
_symmetry.space_group_name_H-M   'P 1'
#
loop_
_entity.id
_entity.type
_entity.pdbx_description
1 polymer ?
#
loop_
_entity_poly.entity_id
_entity_poly.type
_entity_poly.pdbx_seq_one_letter_code
_entity_poly.pdbx_strand_id
1 'polypeptide(L)'
;MNALKIHVSKMTKEKLDVAGKYKFSCRGQIEIKGKGIMETFWLEGRYDMGEANESMVCRFEPKRKKTGSIKLDKSTSSVSKKDEQPESDAAAATTKALLEEMLQTIYDEKVVHSQIGV
;
A
#
# COMPACT_ATOMS: atom_id res chain seq x y z
N MET A 1 -1.43 -3.60 -24.77
CA MET A 1 -2.20 -4.45 -23.84
C MET A 1 -1.40 -4.58 -22.56
N ASN A 2 -1.91 -4.10 -21.42
CA ASN A 2 -1.23 -4.25 -20.13
C ASN A 2 -1.75 -5.54 -19.47
N ALA A 3 -1.12 -6.67 -19.74
CA ALA A 3 -1.40 -7.92 -19.04
C ALA A 3 -0.82 -7.88 -17.62
N LEU A 4 -1.41 -8.62 -16.67
CA LEU A 4 -0.93 -8.82 -15.29
C LEU A 4 -0.98 -7.61 -14.34
N LYS A 5 -1.69 -6.53 -14.70
CA LYS A 5 -1.99 -5.43 -13.75
C LYS A 5 -3.30 -5.67 -13.01
N ILE A 6 -3.38 -5.18 -11.76
CA ILE A 6 -4.58 -5.30 -10.93
C ILE A 6 -5.47 -4.06 -11.16
N HIS A 7 -6.69 -4.30 -11.61
CA HIS A 7 -7.73 -3.27 -11.74
C HIS A 7 -8.45 -3.07 -10.41
N VAL A 8 -8.74 -1.81 -10.09
CA VAL A 8 -9.40 -1.41 -8.86
C VAL A 8 -10.55 -0.46 -9.17
N SER A 9 -11.69 -0.69 -8.51
CA SER A 9 -12.86 0.17 -8.59
C SER A 9 -12.70 1.40 -7.70
N LYS A 10 -13.37 2.52 -8.00
CA LYS A 10 -13.35 3.73 -7.15
C LYS A 10 -13.64 3.44 -5.68
N MET A 11 -14.73 2.71 -5.40
CA MET A 11 -15.11 2.33 -4.03
C MET A 11 -14.01 1.54 -3.31
N THR A 12 -13.31 0.65 -4.03
CA THR A 12 -12.20 -0.11 -3.45
C THR A 12 -10.99 0.78 -3.20
N LYS A 13 -10.68 1.70 -4.13
CA LYS A 13 -9.58 2.66 -3.99
C LYS A 13 -9.78 3.54 -2.75
N GLU A 14 -10.99 4.09 -2.55
CA GLU A 14 -11.33 4.91 -1.38
C GLU A 14 -11.10 4.18 -0.05
N LYS A 15 -11.43 2.89 0.01
CA LYS A 15 -11.17 2.08 1.22
C LYS A 15 -9.68 1.82 1.44
N LEU A 16 -8.91 1.62 0.38
CA LEU A 16 -7.47 1.37 0.46
C LEU A 16 -6.67 2.65 0.73
N ASP A 17 -7.19 3.81 0.32
CA ASP A 17 -6.61 5.12 0.63
C ASP A 17 -6.60 5.41 2.13
N VAL A 18 -7.60 4.94 2.88
CA VAL A 18 -7.64 5.07 4.35
C VAL A 18 -6.38 4.45 4.98
N ALA A 19 -5.86 3.37 4.40
CA ALA A 19 -4.63 2.76 4.87
C ALA A 19 -3.38 3.56 4.47
N GLY A 20 -3.44 4.40 3.44
CA GLY A 20 -2.33 5.23 2.95
C GLY A 20 -1.12 4.46 2.40
N LYS A 21 -1.23 3.13 2.26
CA LYS A 21 -0.10 2.25 1.91
C LYS A 21 0.03 1.98 0.42
N TYR A 22 -1.03 2.18 -0.36
CA TYR A 22 -1.11 1.72 -1.74
C TYR A 22 -0.93 2.87 -2.74
N LYS A 23 -0.29 2.57 -3.87
CA LYS A 23 -0.10 3.51 -4.98
C LYS A 23 -1.04 3.15 -6.12
N PHE A 24 -1.82 4.14 -6.58
CA PHE A 24 -2.78 3.99 -7.66
C PHE A 24 -2.49 4.96 -8.80
N SER A 25 -2.83 4.53 -10.01
CA SER A 25 -2.84 5.38 -11.20
C SER A 25 -4.21 5.34 -11.87
N CYS A 26 -4.69 6.49 -12.33
CA CYS A 26 -5.96 6.56 -13.06
C CYS A 26 -5.85 5.77 -14.37
N ARG A 27 -6.80 4.86 -14.60
CA ARG A 27 -6.97 4.19 -15.89
C ARG A 27 -7.91 4.97 -16.79
N GLY A 28 -8.86 5.66 -16.19
CA GLY A 28 -9.93 6.40 -16.85
C GLY A 28 -11.32 5.81 -16.56
N GLN A 29 -12.31 6.44 -17.18
CA GLN A 29 -13.70 6.00 -17.14
C GLN A 29 -13.94 4.93 -18.20
N ILE A 30 -14.62 3.85 -17.83
CA ILE A 30 -15.04 2.81 -18.76
C ILE A 30 -16.52 2.52 -18.62
N GLU A 31 -17.15 2.21 -19.74
CA GLU A 31 -18.53 1.75 -19.74
C GLU A 31 -18.60 0.27 -19.34
N ILE A 32 -19.31 -0.01 -18.26
CA ILE A 32 -19.55 -1.36 -17.76
C ILE A 32 -21.02 -1.68 -17.95
N LYS A 33 -21.31 -2.77 -18.68
CA LYS A 33 -22.67 -3.24 -18.90
C LYS A 33 -23.40 -3.43 -17.56
N GLY A 34 -24.54 -2.75 -17.40
CA GLY A 34 -25.36 -2.81 -16.18
C GLY A 34 -24.88 -1.95 -15.00
N LYS A 35 -23.73 -1.26 -15.12
CA LYS A 35 -23.26 -0.28 -14.13
C LYS A 35 -23.11 1.13 -14.72
N GLY A 36 -23.08 1.26 -16.03
CA GLY A 36 -22.83 2.52 -16.72
C GLY A 36 -21.35 2.88 -16.72
N ILE A 37 -21.07 4.19 -16.83
CA ILE A 37 -19.71 4.71 -16.84
C ILE A 37 -19.13 4.62 -15.42
N MET A 38 -18.02 3.92 -15.28
CA MET A 38 -17.33 3.70 -14.01
C MET A 38 -15.87 4.10 -14.11
N GLU A 39 -15.42 4.88 -13.14
CA GLU A 39 -14.00 5.20 -12.99
C GLU A 39 -13.22 4.00 -12.43
N THR A 40 -12.10 3.70 -13.07
CA THR A 40 -11.22 2.59 -12.70
C THR A 40 -9.77 3.04 -12.55
N PHE A 41 -9.04 2.30 -11.72
CA PHE A 41 -7.66 2.60 -11.37
C PHE A 41 -6.81 1.35 -11.55
N TRP A 42 -5.52 1.56 -11.83
CA TRP A 42 -4.50 0.53 -11.75
C TRP A 42 -3.83 0.60 -10.38
N LEU A 43 -3.72 -0.53 -9.69
CA LEU A 43 -2.87 -0.66 -8.52
C LEU A 43 -1.42 -0.86 -8.99
N GLU A 44 -0.53 0.09 -8.66
CA GLU A 44 0.88 0.05 -9.07
C GLU A 44 1.75 -0.67 -8.05
N GLY A 45 1.40 -0.60 -6.76
CA GLY A 45 2.20 -1.19 -5.70
C GLY A 45 1.81 -0.68 -4.33
N ARG A 46 2.70 -0.91 -3.35
CA ARG A 46 2.55 -0.50 -1.95
C ARG A 46 3.87 0.13 -1.47
N TYR A 47 3.82 1.18 -0.67
CA TYR A 47 4.99 1.99 -0.29
C TYR A 47 5.92 1.31 0.73
N ASP A 48 5.37 0.43 1.56
CA ASP A 48 6.03 -0.24 2.69
C ASP A 48 6.52 -1.66 2.34
N MET A 49 6.66 -2.01 1.05
CA MET A 49 7.21 -3.31 0.59
C MET A 49 8.75 -3.41 0.74
N GLY A 50 9.33 -2.67 1.68
CA GLY A 50 10.74 -2.79 2.06
C GLY A 50 11.01 -4.00 2.97
N GLU A 51 9.98 -4.48 3.67
CA GLU A 51 10.04 -5.74 4.39
C GLU A 51 9.52 -6.85 3.48
N ALA A 52 10.42 -7.53 2.79
CA ALA A 52 10.10 -8.79 2.14
C ALA A 52 9.52 -9.72 3.19
N ASN A 53 8.20 -9.92 3.16
CA ASN A 53 7.56 -10.88 4.02
C ASN A 53 8.06 -12.26 3.59
N GLU A 54 9.12 -12.76 4.26
CA GLU A 54 9.72 -14.08 3.99
C GLU A 54 8.69 -15.22 4.10
N SER A 55 7.52 -14.94 4.68
CA SER A 55 6.40 -15.86 4.82
C SER A 55 5.62 -16.15 3.53
N MET A 56 5.87 -15.46 2.40
CA MET A 56 5.17 -15.72 1.12
C MET A 56 5.94 -16.56 0.12
N VAL A 57 7.15 -17.01 0.46
CA VAL A 57 7.80 -18.04 -0.34
C VAL A 57 7.24 -19.38 0.12
N CYS A 58 6.52 -20.09 -0.75
CA CYS A 58 6.30 -21.52 -0.55
C CYS A 58 7.68 -22.18 -0.47
N ARG A 59 8.20 -22.36 0.74
CA ARG A 59 9.37 -23.19 1.02
C ARG A 59 8.91 -24.64 0.91
N PHE A 60 8.61 -25.06 -0.32
CA PHE A 60 8.35 -26.45 -0.62
C PHE A 60 9.68 -27.18 -0.44
N GLU A 61 9.86 -27.78 0.73
CA GLU A 61 10.94 -28.73 0.98
C GLU A 61 10.40 -30.12 0.62
N PRO A 62 10.64 -30.62 -0.61
CA PRO A 62 10.25 -31.99 -0.93
C PRO A 62 10.98 -32.93 0.03
N LYS A 63 10.22 -33.62 0.88
CA LYS A 63 10.76 -34.70 1.70
C LYS A 63 11.28 -35.79 0.75
N ARG A 64 12.59 -35.81 0.50
CA ARG A 64 13.26 -36.91 -0.16
C ARG A 64 12.90 -38.19 0.60
N LYS A 65 12.28 -39.17 -0.08
CA LYS A 65 12.04 -40.49 0.50
C LYS A 65 13.40 -41.13 0.78
N LYS A 66 13.82 -41.13 2.06
CA LYS A 66 14.96 -41.92 2.54
C LYS A 66 14.51 -43.38 2.57
N THR A 67 14.76 -44.11 1.49
CA THR A 67 14.86 -45.56 1.56
C THR A 67 16.13 -45.88 2.36
N GLY A 68 15.97 -46.50 3.52
CA GLY A 68 17.08 -46.95 4.37
C GLY A 68 17.20 -46.17 5.68
N SER A 69 16.77 -46.82 6.75
CA SER A 69 16.85 -46.39 8.15
C SER A 69 18.28 -46.37 8.69
N ILE A 70 18.78 -45.20 9.09
CA ILE A 70 19.82 -45.07 10.12
C ILE A 70 19.43 -43.89 11.03
N LYS A 71 19.35 -44.17 12.33
CA LYS A 71 19.01 -43.24 13.42
C LYS A 71 20.12 -42.20 13.59
N LEU A 72 19.77 -40.92 13.71
CA LEU A 72 20.64 -39.91 14.31
C LEU A 72 19.79 -38.99 15.18
N ASP A 73 20.29 -38.74 16.38
CA ASP A 73 19.60 -38.29 17.57
C ASP A 73 19.51 -36.76 17.73
N LYS A 74 18.88 -36.44 18.86
CA LYS A 74 18.25 -35.23 19.37
C LYS A 74 19.23 -34.15 19.83
N SER A 75 18.97 -32.89 19.46
CA SER A 75 19.31 -31.71 20.27
C SER A 75 18.65 -30.46 19.66
N THR A 76 17.61 -29.87 20.26
CA THR A 76 17.61 -28.89 21.38
C THR A 76 18.34 -27.57 21.08
N SER A 77 17.57 -26.50 20.88
CA SER A 77 17.84 -25.11 21.35
C SER A 77 16.62 -24.25 20.95
N SER A 78 15.81 -23.63 21.80
CA SER A 78 15.99 -22.75 22.98
C SER A 78 15.92 -21.24 22.65
N VAL A 79 14.78 -20.64 23.02
CA VAL A 79 14.61 -19.37 23.77
C VAL A 79 15.11 -18.03 23.18
N SER A 80 14.20 -17.04 23.08
CA SER A 80 14.20 -15.64 23.61
C SER A 80 13.25 -14.78 22.77
N LYS A 81 12.13 -14.17 23.25
CA LYS A 81 11.86 -13.07 24.21
C LYS A 81 12.39 -11.67 23.82
N LYS A 82 11.50 -10.68 24.03
CA LYS A 82 11.65 -9.20 24.16
C LYS A 82 11.70 -8.41 22.86
N ASP A 83 11.31 -7.14 22.75
CA ASP A 83 10.43 -6.15 23.41
C ASP A 83 10.55 -4.89 22.51
N GLU A 84 9.59 -3.97 22.62
CA GLU A 84 9.74 -2.51 22.39
C GLU A 84 9.76 -1.87 20.98
N GLN A 85 8.90 -0.85 20.86
CA GLN A 85 8.85 0.20 19.85
C GLN A 85 10.06 1.15 19.95
N PRO A 86 10.34 1.94 18.91
CA PRO A 86 10.29 3.38 19.19
C PRO A 86 9.56 4.21 18.13
N GLU A 87 8.90 5.24 18.66
CA GLU A 87 8.24 6.38 18.06
C GLU A 87 9.00 7.02 16.88
N SER A 88 8.25 7.51 15.90
CA SER A 88 8.75 8.50 14.93
C SER A 88 7.76 9.66 14.79
N ASP A 89 7.43 10.29 15.92
CA ASP A 89 6.50 11.42 15.98
C ASP A 89 7.12 12.77 15.56
N ALA A 90 8.37 12.80 15.07
CA ALA A 90 9.06 14.05 14.74
C ALA A 90 8.89 14.53 13.29
N ALA A 91 8.50 13.67 12.34
CA ALA A 91 8.49 14.02 10.90
C ALA A 91 7.14 14.54 10.38
N ALA A 92 6.04 14.25 11.06
CA ALA A 92 4.68 14.56 10.59
C ALA A 92 4.30 16.04 10.71
N ALA A 93 4.96 16.79 11.61
CA ALA A 93 4.64 18.20 11.87
C ALA A 93 5.06 19.11 10.70
N THR A 94 6.21 18.83 10.07
CA THR A 94 6.75 19.65 8.99
C THR A 94 5.90 19.55 7.71
N THR A 95 5.41 18.35 7.38
CA THR A 95 4.56 18.15 6.19
C THR A 95 3.17 18.76 6.35
N LYS A 96 2.64 18.79 7.57
CA LYS A 96 1.32 19.35 7.84
C LYS A 96 1.32 20.88 7.69
N ALA A 97 2.34 21.55 8.23
CA ALA A 97 2.47 23.01 8.13
C ALA A 97 2.59 23.50 6.68
N LEU A 98 3.38 22.81 5.85
CA LEU A 98 3.58 23.19 4.44
C LEU A 98 2.30 23.00 3.60
N LEU A 99 1.51 21.95 3.88
CA LEU A 99 0.21 21.74 3.24
C LEU A 99 -0.83 22.78 3.66
N GLU A 100 -0.84 23.19 4.94
CA GLU A 100 -1.72 24.26 5.42
C GLU A 100 -1.37 25.60 4.77
N GLU A 101 -0.09 25.94 4.60
CA GLU A 101 0.34 27.16 3.88
C GLU A 101 -0.04 27.14 2.38
N MET A 102 0.11 26.00 1.70
CA MET A 102 -0.28 25.85 0.29
C MET A 102 -1.80 25.99 0.10
N LEU A 103 -2.61 25.44 1.00
CA LEU A 103 -4.08 25.55 0.93
C LEU A 103 -4.56 26.98 1.17
N GLN A 104 -3.89 27.73 2.05
CA GLN A 104 -4.23 29.14 2.30
C GLN A 104 -3.97 30.00 1.05
N THR A 105 -2.85 29.78 0.37
CA THR A 105 -2.51 30.49 -0.88
C THR A 105 -3.54 30.23 -1.97
N ILE A 106 -3.97 28.96 -2.13
CA ILE A 106 -5.02 28.58 -3.10
C ILE A 106 -6.37 29.22 -2.76
N TYR A 107 -6.70 29.37 -1.47
CA TYR A 107 -7.94 30.01 -1.05
C TYR A 107 -7.92 31.51 -1.36
N ASP A 108 -6.81 32.19 -1.07
CA ASP A 108 -6.65 33.62 -1.33
C ASP A 108 -6.68 33.93 -2.84
N GLU A 109 -6.05 33.11 -3.70
CA GLU A 109 -6.14 33.26 -5.16
C GLU A 109 -7.57 33.11 -5.69
N LYS A 110 -8.36 32.19 -5.11
CA LYS A 110 -9.78 32.02 -5.47
C LYS A 110 -10.67 33.17 -4.99
N VAL A 111 -10.37 33.73 -3.82
CA VAL A 111 -11.07 34.91 -3.29
C VAL A 111 -10.83 36.13 -4.17
N VAL A 112 -9.57 36.37 -4.58
CA VAL A 112 -9.21 37.47 -5.48
C VAL A 112 -9.90 37.34 -6.84
N HIS A 113 -9.96 36.13 -7.42
CA HIS A 113 -10.67 35.91 -8.68
C HIS A 113 -12.21 36.06 -8.57
N SER A 114 -12.78 35.84 -7.38
CA SER A 114 -14.21 36.02 -7.14
C SER A 114 -14.61 37.50 -7.03
N GLN A 115 -13.70 38.38 -6.57
CA GLN A 115 -13.96 39.82 -6.42
C GLN A 115 -13.70 40.66 -7.68
N ILE A 116 -13.07 40.11 -8.71
CA ILE A 116 -12.84 40.79 -10.00
C ILE A 116 -13.98 40.49 -11.00
N GLY A 117 -15.09 39.88 -10.56
CA GLY A 117 -16.32 39.78 -11.33
C GLY A 117 -17.03 41.13 -11.48
N VAL A 118 -16.52 41.98 -12.38
CA VAL A 118 -17.26 43.05 -13.08
C VAL A 118 -17.40 42.65 -14.53
#